data_AF-A0A438GG53-F1
#
_entry.id   AF-A0A438GG53-F1
#
_cell.length_a   1.000
_cell.length_b   1.000
_cell.length_c   1.000
_cell.angle_alpha   90.00
_cell.angle_beta   90.00
_cell.angle_gamma   90.00
#
_symmetry.space_group_name_H-M   'P 1'
#
loop_
_entity.id
_entity.type
_entity.pdbx_description
1 polymer ?
#
loop_
_entity_poly.entity_id
_entity_poly.type
_entity_poly.pdbx_seq_one_letter_code
_entity_poly.pdbx_strand_id
1 'polypeptide(L)'
;MKETETIVEMITRFTEIVNGLEALGRVINESEKVMKILRSLPSKCHTKVTAIQEAKDLTKLPMEELLGSLMTYEISLTKQLQENEDKKKKNIALKATTKEEEDVEEEKTK
;
A
#
# COMPACT_ATOMS: atom_id res chain seq x y z
N MET A 1 -12.34 -2.58 -7.45
CA MET A 1 -11.98 -1.49 -6.52
C MET A 1 -11.32 -0.39 -7.33
N LYS A 2 -11.65 0.87 -7.07
CA LYS A 2 -10.93 1.99 -7.72
C LYS A 2 -9.57 2.20 -7.05
N GLU A 3 -8.61 2.83 -7.71
CA GLU A 3 -7.28 3.04 -7.13
C GLU A 3 -7.28 3.94 -5.89
N THR A 4 -8.20 4.89 -5.86
CA THR A 4 -8.42 5.87 -4.78
C THR A 4 -9.38 5.41 -3.69
N GLU A 5 -10.11 4.31 -3.93
CA GLU A 5 -11.01 3.71 -2.95
C GLU A 5 -10.15 2.98 -1.90
N THR A 6 -10.56 3.06 -0.65
CA THR A 6 -9.94 2.30 0.46
C THR A 6 -10.49 0.89 0.54
N ILE A 7 -9.77 -0.03 1.20
CA ILE A 7 -10.25 -1.39 1.41
C ILE A 7 -11.58 -1.39 2.18
N VAL A 8 -11.72 -0.51 3.18
CA VAL A 8 -12.94 -0.39 3.99
C VAL A 8 -14.14 0.02 3.14
N GLU A 9 -14.01 1.07 2.32
CA GLU A 9 -15.10 1.53 1.44
C GLU A 9 -15.53 0.44 0.44
N MET A 10 -14.54 -0.26 -0.13
CA MET A 10 -14.79 -1.37 -1.04
C MET A 10 -15.56 -2.51 -0.35
N ILE A 11 -15.18 -2.88 0.87
CA ILE A 11 -15.85 -3.92 1.66
C ILE A 11 -17.28 -3.50 2.00
N THR A 12 -17.50 -2.25 2.43
CA THR A 12 -18.85 -1.75 2.74
C THR A 12 -19.77 -1.87 1.53
N ARG A 13 -19.32 -1.38 0.37
CA ARG A 13 -20.07 -1.46 -0.89
C ARG A 13 -20.30 -2.92 -1.33
N PHE A 14 -19.31 -3.79 -1.12
CA PHE A 14 -19.46 -5.23 -1.39
C PHE A 14 -20.54 -5.86 -0.51
N THR A 15 -20.56 -5.55 0.78
CA THR A 15 -21.56 -6.04 1.74
C THR A 15 -22.96 -5.57 1.38
N GLU A 16 -23.14 -4.29 1.00
CA GLU A 16 -24.43 -3.79 0.52
C GLU A 16 -24.95 -4.56 -0.70
N ILE A 17 -24.07 -4.86 -1.66
CA ILE A 17 -24.42 -5.66 -2.85
C ILE A 17 -24.80 -7.09 -2.45
N VAL A 18 -24.03 -7.73 -1.59
CA VAL A 18 -24.31 -9.09 -1.12
C VAL A 18 -25.65 -9.15 -0.39
N ASN A 19 -25.92 -8.21 0.51
CA ASN A 19 -27.18 -8.12 1.24
C ASN A 19 -28.36 -7.88 0.30
N GLY A 20 -28.20 -7.02 -0.71
CA GLY A 20 -29.21 -6.80 -1.75
C GLY A 20 -29.49 -8.05 -2.57
N LEU A 21 -28.46 -8.83 -2.93
CA LEU A 21 -28.61 -10.10 -3.63
C LEU A 21 -29.29 -11.17 -2.78
N GLU A 22 -28.94 -11.26 -1.49
CA GLU A 22 -29.57 -12.16 -0.54
C GLU A 22 -31.07 -11.82 -0.37
N ALA A 23 -31.43 -10.53 -0.30
CA ALA A 23 -32.83 -10.08 -0.27
C ALA A 23 -33.62 -10.44 -1.54
N LEU A 24 -32.93 -10.54 -2.68
CA LEU A 24 -33.52 -11.00 -3.96
C LEU A 24 -33.52 -12.53 -4.10
N GLY A 25 -33.12 -13.28 -3.07
CA GLY A 25 -33.11 -14.74 -3.04
C GLY A 25 -31.83 -15.39 -3.58
N ARG A 26 -30.79 -14.61 -3.90
CA ARG A 26 -29.48 -15.13 -4.32
C ARG A 26 -28.49 -15.10 -3.18
N VAL A 27 -28.32 -16.26 -2.52
CA VAL A 27 -27.32 -16.44 -1.47
C VAL A 27 -25.94 -16.60 -2.07
N ILE A 28 -24.96 -15.82 -1.58
CA ILE A 28 -23.55 -15.95 -1.93
C ILE A 28 -22.84 -16.65 -0.78
N ASN A 29 -22.17 -17.75 -1.05
CA ASN A 29 -21.42 -18.48 -0.03
C ASN A 29 -20.14 -17.73 0.37
N GLU A 30 -19.64 -17.99 1.58
CA GLU A 30 -18.46 -17.31 2.11
C GLU A 30 -17.20 -17.44 1.22
N SER A 31 -16.94 -18.65 0.72
CA SER A 31 -15.83 -18.89 -0.21
C SER A 31 -15.97 -18.09 -1.52
N GLU A 32 -17.20 -17.92 -2.02
CA GLU A 32 -17.49 -17.07 -3.17
C GLU A 32 -17.27 -15.59 -2.82
N LYS A 33 -17.64 -15.15 -1.61
CA LYS A 33 -17.37 -13.78 -1.11
C LYS A 33 -15.86 -13.50 -1.09
N VAL A 34 -15.08 -14.40 -0.48
CA VAL A 34 -13.61 -14.34 -0.41
C VAL A 34 -12.98 -14.21 -1.80
N MET A 35 -13.35 -15.09 -2.74
CA MET A 35 -12.80 -15.05 -4.10
C MET A 35 -13.19 -13.78 -4.86
N LYS A 36 -14.43 -13.29 -4.70
CA LYS A 36 -14.87 -12.04 -5.34
C LYS A 36 -14.10 -10.83 -4.81
N ILE A 37 -13.88 -10.77 -3.49
CA ILE A 37 -13.07 -9.70 -2.89
C ILE A 37 -11.66 -9.73 -3.46
N LEU A 38 -10.97 -10.87 -3.40
CA LEU A 38 -9.60 -11.01 -3.90
C LEU A 38 -9.46 -10.61 -5.38
N ARG A 39 -10.41 -11.00 -6.23
CA ARG A 39 -10.43 -10.63 -7.66
C ARG A 39 -10.73 -9.14 -7.92
N SER A 40 -11.37 -8.46 -6.97
CA SER A 40 -11.76 -7.05 -7.11
C SER A 40 -10.66 -6.07 -6.68
N LEU A 41 -9.59 -6.57 -6.07
CA LEU A 41 -8.50 -5.75 -5.53
C LEU A 41 -7.64 -5.14 -6.65
N PRO A 42 -7.12 -3.91 -6.43
CA PRO A 42 -6.29 -3.21 -7.40
C PRO A 42 -4.90 -3.84 -7.51
N SER A 43 -4.16 -3.51 -8.58
CA SER A 43 -2.83 -4.06 -8.86
C SER A 43 -1.82 -3.84 -7.73
N LYS A 44 -1.94 -2.74 -6.97
CA LYS A 44 -1.11 -2.47 -5.76
C LYS A 44 -1.18 -3.57 -4.70
N CYS A 45 -2.25 -4.37 -4.69
CA CYS A 45 -2.46 -5.46 -3.74
C CYS A 45 -2.12 -6.85 -4.31
N HIS A 46 -1.69 -6.97 -5.58
CA HIS A 46 -1.45 -8.27 -6.22
C HIS A 46 -0.48 -9.15 -5.44
N THR A 47 0.64 -8.59 -4.97
CA THR A 47 1.64 -9.32 -4.17
C THR A 47 1.01 -9.98 -2.94
N LYS A 48 0.10 -9.27 -2.27
CA LYS A 48 -0.62 -9.80 -1.11
C LYS A 48 -1.65 -10.86 -1.51
N VAL A 49 -2.35 -10.66 -2.62
CA VAL A 49 -3.32 -11.64 -3.17
C VAL A 49 -2.63 -12.96 -3.49
N THR A 50 -1.52 -12.91 -4.23
CA THR A 50 -0.73 -14.11 -4.58
C THR A 50 -0.25 -14.84 -3.33
N ALA A 51 0.31 -14.13 -2.36
CA ALA A 51 0.76 -14.74 -1.10
C ALA A 51 -0.39 -15.42 -0.32
N ILE A 52 -1.60 -14.85 -0.33
CA ILE A 52 -2.78 -15.47 0.31
C ILE A 52 -3.20 -16.73 -0.46
N GLN A 53 -3.20 -16.68 -1.79
CA GLN A 53 -3.57 -17.82 -2.65
C GLN A 53 -2.60 -19.00 -2.52
N GLU A 54 -1.31 -18.72 -2.33
CA GLU A 54 -0.28 -19.75 -2.15
C GLU A 54 -0.28 -20.33 -0.73
N ALA A 55 -0.51 -19.50 0.29
CA ALA A 55 -0.39 -19.91 1.69
C ALA A 55 -1.67 -20.51 2.28
N LYS A 56 -2.85 -20.21 1.73
CA LYS A 56 -4.13 -20.56 2.36
C LYS A 56 -5.12 -21.18 1.37
N ASP A 57 -5.93 -22.09 1.89
CA ASP A 57 -7.09 -22.63 1.19
C ASP A 57 -8.25 -21.62 1.22
N LEU A 58 -8.52 -21.00 0.07
CA LEU A 58 -9.59 -19.99 -0.07
C LEU A 58 -10.99 -20.52 0.22
N THR A 59 -11.20 -21.84 0.21
CA THR A 59 -12.50 -22.44 0.52
C THR A 59 -12.78 -22.52 2.02
N LYS A 60 -11.73 -22.44 2.85
CA LYS A 60 -11.79 -22.52 4.32
C LYS A 60 -11.36 -21.22 5.01
N LEU A 61 -10.97 -20.22 4.24
CA LEU A 61 -10.53 -18.93 4.76
C LEU A 61 -11.74 -18.13 5.25
N PRO A 62 -11.87 -17.84 6.54
CA PRO A 62 -12.96 -17.00 7.04
C PRO A 62 -12.83 -15.57 6.50
N MET A 63 -13.99 -14.97 6.22
CA MET A 63 -14.06 -13.65 5.60
C MET A 63 -13.39 -12.59 6.48
N GLU A 64 -13.64 -12.60 7.79
CA GLU A 64 -13.09 -11.64 8.75
C GLU A 64 -11.56 -11.64 8.76
N GLU A 65 -10.94 -12.82 8.65
CA GLU A 65 -9.48 -12.96 8.61
C GLU A 65 -8.90 -12.38 7.32
N LEU A 66 -9.56 -12.60 6.18
CA LEU A 66 -9.20 -11.97 4.92
C LEU A 66 -9.27 -10.44 5.05
N LEU A 67 -10.38 -9.91 5.54
CA LEU A 67 -10.59 -8.47 5.69
C LEU A 67 -9.53 -7.84 6.60
N GLY A 68 -9.24 -8.46 7.74
CA GLY A 68 -8.21 -7.99 8.67
C GLY A 68 -6.81 -7.98 8.05
N SER A 69 -6.47 -9.01 7.26
CA SER A 69 -5.19 -9.09 6.55
C SER A 69 -5.05 -8.00 5.48
N LEU A 70 -6.13 -7.70 4.76
CA LEU A 70 -6.17 -6.67 3.72
C LEU A 70 -6.09 -5.26 4.30
N MET A 71 -6.83 -4.97 5.38
CA MET A 71 -6.78 -3.67 6.06
C MET A 71 -5.37 -3.40 6.64
N THR A 72 -4.77 -4.41 7.29
CA THR A 72 -3.40 -4.29 7.82
C THR A 72 -2.39 -4.02 6.70
N TYR A 73 -2.56 -4.69 5.56
CA TYR A 73 -1.70 -4.48 4.39
C TYR A 73 -1.82 -3.04 3.84
N GLU A 74 -3.05 -2.52 3.70
CA GLU A 74 -3.28 -1.14 3.25
C GLU A 74 -2.64 -0.09 4.17
N ILE A 75 -2.76 -0.27 5.49
CA ILE A 75 -2.09 0.60 6.48
C ILE A 75 -0.57 0.54 6.31
N SER A 76 0.00 -0.66 6.17
CA SER A 76 1.45 -0.82 5.98
C SER A 76 1.96 -0.17 4.69
N LEU A 77 1.18 -0.25 3.61
CA LEU A 77 1.51 0.34 2.32
C LEU A 77 1.49 1.88 2.39
N THR A 78 0.48 2.43 3.06
CA THR A 78 0.36 3.88 3.29
C THR A 78 1.54 4.41 4.10
N LYS A 79 1.93 3.70 5.16
CA LYS A 79 3.12 4.04 5.97
C LYS A 79 4.41 4.02 5.15
N GLN A 80 4.61 2.99 4.31
CA GLN A 80 5.79 2.92 3.44
C GLN A 80 5.85 4.06 2.43
N LEU A 81 4.70 4.47 1.86
CA LEU A 81 4.65 5.61 0.95
C LEU A 81 5.05 6.91 1.66
N GLN A 82 4.54 7.13 2.87
CA GLN A 82 4.88 8.30 3.68
C GLN A 82 6.37 8.33 4.06
N GLU A 83 6.94 7.20 4.50
CA GLU A 83 8.37 7.11 4.80
C GLU A 83 9.25 7.34 3.57
N ASN A 84 8.84 6.90 2.39
CA ASN A 84 9.57 7.14 1.14
C ASN A 84 9.51 8.62 0.73
N GLU A 85 8.37 9.30 0.90
CA GLU A 85 8.29 10.75 0.66
C GLU A 85 9.18 11.53 1.62
N ASP A 86 9.22 11.16 2.90
CA ASP A 86 10.07 11.82 3.90
C ASP A 86 11.57 11.60 3.63
N LYS A 87 11.96 10.42 3.16
CA LYS A 87 13.34 10.14 2.74
C LYS A 87 13.71 10.93 1.48
N LYS A 88 12.79 11.07 0.53
CA LYS A 88 12.98 11.84 -0.71
C LYS A 88 12.97 13.36 -0.49
N LYS A 89 12.53 13.86 0.66
CA LYS A 89 12.64 15.27 1.06
C LYS A 89 13.96 15.59 1.79
N LYS A 90 14.67 14.57 2.30
CA LYS A 90 15.90 14.71 3.12
C LYS A 90 17.22 14.56 2.34
N ASN A 91 17.17 14.41 1.02
CA ASN A 91 18.35 14.41 0.15
C ASN A 91 18.91 15.83 -0.02
N ILE A 92 19.54 16.36 1.03
CA ILE A 92 20.36 17.57 0.94
C ILE A 92 21.71 17.17 0.33
N ALA A 93 21.92 17.51 -0.94
CA ALA A 93 23.20 17.26 -1.61
C ALA A 93 24.28 18.18 -1.01
N LEU A 94 25.34 17.60 -0.44
CA LEU A 94 26.50 18.33 0.06
C LEU A 94 27.28 18.89 -1.14
N LYS A 95 27.14 20.20 -1.41
CA LYS A 95 27.98 20.88 -2.40
C LYS A 95 29.33 21.20 -1.74
N ALA A 96 30.39 20.53 -2.18
CA ALA A 96 31.76 20.90 -1.81
C ALA A 96 32.14 22.19 -2.55
N THR A 97 32.28 23.29 -1.81
CA THR A 97 32.98 24.49 -2.30
C THR A 97 34.46 24.31 -1.98
N THR A 98 35.27 24.03 -3.00
CA THR A 98 36.71 24.25 -2.94
C THR A 98 36.95 25.75 -2.82
N LYS A 99 37.20 26.21 -1.59
CA LYS A 99 37.83 27.49 -1.34
C LYS A 99 39.30 27.28 -1.65
N GLU A 100 39.73 27.62 -2.86
CA GLU A 100 41.15 27.91 -3.08
C GLU A 100 41.41 29.24 -2.38
N GLU A 101 42.24 29.16 -1.36
CA GLU A 101 42.62 30.24 -0.46
C GLU A 101 43.38 31.33 -1.22
N GLU A 102 43.16 32.56 -0.78
CA GLU A 102 43.84 33.77 -1.22
C GLU A 102 45.35 33.64 -1.02
N ASP A 103 46.12 33.77 -2.10
CA ASP A 103 47.57 33.91 -2.03
C ASP A 103 47.91 35.39 -1.74
N VAL A 104 48.19 35.69 -0.47
CA VAL A 104 48.82 36.94 -0.03
C VAL A 104 50.22 36.58 0.45
N GLU A 105 51.23 36.75 -0.42
CA GLU A 105 52.62 36.86 0.01
C GLU A 105 53.10 38.32 -0.16
N GLU A 106 53.11 39.06 0.95
CA GLU A 106 54.05 40.15 1.18
C GLU A 106 55.41 39.53 1.54
N GLU A 107 56.45 39.75 0.73
CA GLU A 107 57.84 39.66 1.20
C GLU A 107 58.60 40.98 0.97
N LYS A 108 59.27 41.40 2.04
CA LYS A 108 60.05 42.64 2.20
C LYS A 108 61.43 42.55 1.53
N THR A 109 62.01 43.75 1.36
CA THR A 109 63.46 44.09 1.26
C THR A 109 64.17 43.66 -0.03
N LYS A 110 64.78 44.58 -0.79
CA LYS A 110 65.86 45.49 -0.37
C LYS A 110 65.98 46.72 -1.28
#